data_AF-A0A1T4VV94-F1
#
_entry.id   AF-A0A1T4VV94-F1
#
_cell.length_a   1.000
_cell.length_b   1.000
_cell.length_c   1.000
_cell.angle_alpha   90.00
_cell.angle_beta   90.00
_cell.angle_gamma   90.00
#
_symmetry.space_group_name_H-M   'P 1'
#
loop_
_entity.id
_entity.type
_entity.pdbx_description
1 polymer ?
#
loop_
_entity_poly.entity_id
_entity_poly.type
_entity_poly.pdbx_seq_one_letter_code
_entity_poly.pdbx_strand_id
1 'polypeptide(L)' 'MTDFKGCHFSGLVILWAVRWYCKYGVSYRELAEMLEERGVDVDHTTLYRWVQKYAPE' A
#
# COMPACT_ATOMS: atom_id res chain seq x y z
N MET A 1 7.47 -16.24 -0.37
CA MET A 1 7.62 -14.84 0.09
C MET A 1 7.54 -13.99 -1.15
N THR A 2 6.46 -13.24 -1.31
CA THR A 2 6.19 -12.43 -2.49
C THR A 2 7.37 -11.50 -2.79
N ASP A 3 7.97 -11.66 -3.96
CA ASP A 3 9.13 -10.90 -4.40
C ASP A 3 8.76 -9.43 -4.68
N PHE A 4 8.81 -8.58 -3.65
CA PHE A 4 8.71 -7.11 -3.77
C PHE A 4 10.03 -6.48 -4.26
N LYS A 5 10.69 -7.15 -5.21
CA LYS A 5 12.02 -6.78 -5.70
C LYS A 5 11.90 -5.50 -6.54
N GLY A 6 12.59 -4.42 -6.13
CA GLY A 6 12.60 -3.14 -6.84
C GLY A 6 11.63 -2.07 -6.34
N CYS A 7 10.94 -2.30 -5.22
CA CYS A 7 10.20 -1.24 -4.54
C CYS A 7 11.10 -0.52 -3.52
N HIS A 8 11.07 0.81 -3.50
CA HIS A 8 11.76 1.63 -2.48
C HIS A 8 11.22 1.35 -1.06
N PHE A 9 10.03 0.75 -0.99
CA PHE A 9 9.32 0.40 0.23
C PHE A 9 9.41 -1.10 0.52
N SER A 10 9.51 -1.45 1.80
CA SER A 10 9.48 -2.84 2.26
C SER A 10 8.21 -3.53 1.80
N GLY A 11 8.31 -4.79 1.36
CA GLY A 11 7.17 -5.60 0.95
C GLY A 11 6.06 -5.72 2.01
N LEU A 12 6.43 -5.60 3.29
CA LEU A 12 5.48 -5.57 4.40
C LEU A 12 4.59 -4.31 4.37
N VAL A 13 5.12 -3.15 3.96
CA VAL A 13 4.34 -1.91 3.80
C VAL A 13 3.31 -2.07 2.69
N ILE A 14 3.74 -2.64 1.56
CA ILE A 14 2.88 -2.87 0.39
C ILE A 14 1.74 -3.83 0.76
N LEU A 15 2.07 -4.97 1.40
CA LEU A 15 1.08 -5.93 1.89
C LEU A 15 0.11 -5.31 2.88
N TRP A 16 0.61 -4.49 3.80
CA TRP A 16 -0.22 -3.81 4.79
C TRP A 16 -1.21 -2.87 4.09
N ALA A 17 -0.73 -2.04 3.16
CA ALA A 17 -1.56 -1.10 2.41
C ALA A 17 -2.66 -1.81 1.60
N VAL A 18 -2.28 -2.81 0.79
CA VAL A 18 -3.23 -3.56 -0.06
C VAL A 18 -4.26 -4.31 0.79
N ARG A 19 -3.83 -4.92 1.91
CA ARG A 19 -4.74 -5.61 2.82
C ARG A 19 -5.76 -4.67 3.46
N TRP A 20 -5.33 -3.48 3.89
CA TRP A 20 -6.22 -2.50 4.50
C TRP A 20 -7.23 -1.93 3.51
N TYR A 21 -6.77 -1.66 2.27
CA TYR A 21 -7.65 -1.27 1.18
C TYR A 21 -8.75 -2.32 0.94
N CYS A 22 -8.37 -3.59 0.72
CA CYS A 22 -9.33 -4.65 0.45
C CYS A 22 -10.26 -4.97 1.63
N LYS A 23 -9.78 -4.85 2.87
CA LYS A 23 -10.55 -5.25 4.05
C LYS A 23 -11.54 -4.18 4.53
N TYR A 24 -11.15 -2.91 4.46
CA TYR A 24 -11.90 -1.81 5.09
C TYR A 24 -12.44 -0.79 4.08
N GLY A 25 -12.08 -0.89 2.80
CA GLY A 25 -12.55 0.05 1.77
C GLY A 25 -12.08 1.49 1.98
N VAL A 26 -10.97 1.69 2.70
CA VAL A 26 -10.36 3.01 2.93
C VAL A 26 -9.89 3.63 1.62
N SER A 27 -10.03 4.95 1.49
CA SER A 27 -9.54 5.65 0.31
C SER A 27 -8.00 5.63 0.24
N TYR A 28 -7.45 5.78 -0.97
CA TYR A 28 -5.99 5.83 -1.16
C TYR A 28 -5.32 6.99 -0.40
N ARG A 29 -6.05 8.08 -0.14
CA ARG A 29 -5.54 9.23 0.63
C ARG A 29 -5.49 8.91 2.10
N GLU A 30 -6.55 8.33 2.66
CA GLU A 30 -6.54 7.88 4.06
C GLU A 30 -5.45 6.83 4.29
N LEU A 31 -5.25 5.91 3.34
CA LEU A 31 -4.16 4.95 3.39
C LEU A 31 -2.77 5.60 3.37
N ALA A 32 -2.60 6.69 2.62
CA ALA A 32 -1.36 7.46 2.61
C ALA A 32 -1.12 8.12 3.97
N GLU A 33 -2.14 8.77 4.53
CA GLU A 33 -2.10 9.41 5.86
C GLU A 33 -1.78 8.37 6.95
N MET A 34 -2.41 7.20 6.92
CA MET A 34 -2.14 6.10 7.86
C MET A 34 -0.71 5.55 7.78
N LEU A 35 -0.08 5.64 6.60
CA LEU A 35 1.32 5.26 6.42
C LEU A 35 2.25 6.38 6.90
N GLU A 36 1.89 7.63 6.64
CA GLU A 36 2.60 8.82 7.12
C GLU A 36 2.65 8.85 8.66
N GLU A 37 1.53 8.56 9.34
CA GLU A 37 1.47 8.42 10.80
C GLU A 37 2.42 7.33 11.34
N ARG A 38 2.78 6.35 10.51
CA ARG A 38 3.73 5.27 10.83
C ARG A 38 5.16 5.60 10.39
N GLY A 39 5.42 6.82 9.92
CA GLY A 39 6.72 7.27 9.44
C GLY A 39 7.05 6.84 8.01
N VAL A 40 6.04 6.47 7.22
CA VAL A 40 6.20 6.02 5.84
C VAL A 40 5.51 7.00 4.90
N ASP A 41 6.28 7.91 4.32
CA ASP A 41 5.79 8.86 3.32
C ASP A 41 5.57 8.15 1.97
N VAL A 42 4.31 7.99 1.57
CA VAL A 42 3.91 7.35 0.31
C VAL A 42 2.78 8.16 -0.32
N ASP A 43 2.98 8.57 -1.57
CA ASP A 43 1.92 9.23 -2.31
C ASP A 43 0.77 8.26 -2.66
N HIS A 44 -0.46 8.75 -2.55
CA HIS A 44 -1.69 8.02 -2.87
C HIS A 44 -1.71 7.38 -4.27
N THR A 45 -1.03 7.93 -5.27
CA THR A 45 -0.91 7.31 -6.60
C THR A 45 -0.02 6.08 -6.60
N THR A 46 0.96 6.00 -5.69
CA THR A 46 1.79 4.81 -5.48
C THR A 46 0.95 3.68 -4.87
N LEU A 47 0.08 4.02 -3.91
CA LEU A 47 -0.86 3.08 -3.31
C LEU A 47 -1.85 2.53 -4.34
N TYR A 48 -2.38 3.39 -5.20
CA TYR A 48 -3.21 2.97 -6.34
C TYR A 48 -2.50 1.94 -7.21
N ARG A 49 -1.23 2.18 -7.58
CA ARG A 49 -0.43 1.22 -8.36
C ARG A 49 -0.20 -0.10 -7.64
N TRP A 50 0.01 -0.08 -6.32
CA TRP A 50 0.16 -1.31 -5.54
C TRP A 50 -1.13 -2.12 -5.51
N VAL A 51 -2.26 -1.46 -5.25
CA VAL A 51 -3.57 -2.12 -5.24
C VAL A 51 -3.88 -2.70 -6.62
N GLN A 52 -3.69 -1.94 -7.71
CA GLN A 52 -3.89 -2.45 -9.07
C GLN A 52 -2.98 -3.64 -9.42
N LYS A 53 -1.77 -3.70 -8.86
CA LYS A 53 -0.79 -4.75 -9.16
C LYS A 53 -0.94 -6.01 -8.30
N TYR A 54 -1.37 -5.86 -7.05
CA TYR A 54 -1.33 -6.92 -6.05
C TYR A 54 -2.69 -7.30 -5.46
N ALA A 55 -3.75 -6.52 -5.70
CA ALA A 55 -5.09 -6.95 -5.32
C ALA A 55 -5.53 -8.10 -6.24
N PRO A 56 -6.12 -9.18 -5.69
CA PRO A 56 -6.73 -10.24 -6.49
C PRO A 56 -7.96 -9.70 -7.22
N GLU A 57 -8.23 -10.26 -8.42
CA GLU A 57 -9.43 -10.01 -9.21
C GLU A 57 -10.72 -10.32 -8.43
#